data_AF-A0A959BLE4-F1
#
_entry.id   AF-A0A959BLE4-F1
#
_cell.length_a   1.000
_cell.length_b   1.000
_cell.length_c   1.000
_cell.angle_alpha   90.00
_cell.angle_beta   90.00
_cell.angle_gamma   90.00
#
_symmetry.space_group_name_H-M   'P 1'
#
loop_
_entity.id
_entity.type
_entity.pdbx_description
1 polymer ?
#
loop_
_entity_poly.entity_id
_entity_poly.type
_entity_poly.pdbx_seq_one_letter_code
_entity_poly.pdbx_strand_id
1 'polypeptide(L)'
;MSKQKIQFGSKEIVFDLEYQERKSLGITVHPDRNVLVKAPVDATVEKVLEKVRKRAPWILKQQSYFLSFEPLTPPRKYISGESHLYLGRQY
;
A
#
# COMPACT_ATOMS: atom_id res chain seq x y z
N MET A 1 -10.63 2.08 -13.32
CA MET A 1 -9.94 1.22 -12.33
C MET A 1 -10.27 -0.22 -12.67
N SER A 2 -9.29 -0.96 -13.19
CA SER A 2 -9.42 -2.39 -13.49
C SER A 2 -8.49 -3.18 -12.57
N LYS A 3 -9.03 -4.14 -11.83
CA LYS A 3 -8.23 -5.01 -10.97
C LYS A 3 -7.50 -6.05 -11.81
N GLN A 4 -6.20 -6.11 -11.64
CA GLN A 4 -5.33 -7.07 -12.30
C GLN A 4 -4.50 -7.81 -11.26
N LYS A 5 -3.99 -8.98 -11.64
CA LYS A 5 -3.16 -9.79 -10.77
C LYS A 5 -2.00 -10.40 -11.53
N ILE A 6 -0.87 -10.54 -10.84
CA ILE A 6 0.31 -11.18 -11.39
C ILE A 6 0.88 -12.18 -10.37
N GLN A 7 1.27 -13.34 -10.87
CA GLN A 7 1.95 -14.34 -10.06
C GLN A 7 3.45 -14.09 -10.08
N PHE A 8 4.05 -13.96 -8.90
CA PHE A 8 5.49 -13.78 -8.73
C PHE A 8 6.05 -14.86 -7.79
N GLY A 9 6.61 -15.92 -8.40
CA GLY A 9 7.00 -17.13 -7.68
C GLY A 9 5.78 -17.78 -7.03
N SER A 10 5.79 -17.89 -5.70
CA SER A 10 4.71 -18.45 -4.90
C SER A 10 3.72 -17.41 -4.36
N LYS A 11 3.89 -16.11 -4.68
CA LYS A 11 3.03 -15.03 -4.18
C LYS A 11 2.20 -14.42 -5.32
N GLU A 12 0.94 -14.14 -5.04
CA GLU A 12 0.05 -13.39 -5.94
C GLU A 12 0.06 -11.92 -5.54
N ILE A 13 0.28 -11.02 -6.51
CA ILE A 13 0.21 -9.57 -6.31
C ILE A 13 -1.00 -9.06 -7.06
N VAL A 14 -2.02 -8.65 -6.31
CA VAL A 14 -3.21 -7.97 -6.84
C VAL A 14 -2.95 -6.46 -6.84
N PHE A 15 -3.29 -5.80 -7.94
CA PHE A 15 -3.13 -4.36 -8.09
C PHE A 15 -4.27 -3.76 -8.91
N ASP A 16 -4.58 -2.51 -8.62
CA ASP A 16 -5.55 -1.72 -9.38
C ASP A 16 -4.84 -0.94 -10.49
N LEU A 17 -5.29 -1.11 -11.73
CA LEU A 17 -4.75 -0.45 -12.90
C LEU A 17 -5.63 0.75 -13.29
N GLU A 18 -5.00 1.91 -13.32
CA GLU A 18 -5.60 3.17 -13.77
C GLU A 18 -4.77 3.76 -14.91
N TYR A 19 -5.46 4.08 -16.01
CA TYR A 19 -4.87 4.81 -17.13
C TYR A 19 -5.08 6.31 -16.94
N GLN A 20 -4.00 7.08 -17.07
CA GLN A 20 -4.02 8.53 -16.93
C GLN A 20 -3.11 9.19 -17.96
N GLU A 21 -3.33 10.47 -18.29
CA GLU A 21 -2.37 11.26 -19.06
C GLU A 21 -1.12 11.53 -18.20
N ARG A 22 -0.09 10.70 -18.39
CA ARG A 22 1.18 10.79 -17.66
C ARG A 22 2.33 10.34 -18.56
N LYS A 23 3.56 10.75 -18.22
CA LYS A 23 4.77 10.42 -19.02
C LYS A 23 5.39 9.07 -18.70
N SER A 24 5.20 8.54 -17.49
CA SER A 24 5.88 7.33 -16.98
C SER A 24 4.89 6.39 -16.31
N LEU A 25 5.25 5.17 -15.94
CA LEU A 25 4.40 4.28 -15.11
C LEU A 25 4.74 4.46 -13.62
N GLY A 26 3.71 4.56 -12.76
CA GLY A 26 3.85 4.73 -11.32
C GLY A 26 3.23 3.56 -10.57
N ILE A 27 3.93 3.08 -9.54
CA ILE A 27 3.46 2.01 -8.66
C ILE A 27 3.45 2.57 -7.24
N THR A 28 2.30 2.53 -6.60
CA THR A 28 2.08 2.99 -5.23
C THR A 28 1.60 1.82 -4.40
N VAL A 29 2.23 1.59 -3.25
CA VAL A 29 1.80 0.59 -2.27
C VAL A 29 1.21 1.35 -1.09
N HIS A 30 -0.07 1.15 -0.83
CA HIS A 30 -0.76 1.77 0.28
C HIS A 30 -0.46 1.03 1.60
N PRO A 31 -0.59 1.71 2.77
CA PRO A 31 -0.45 1.07 4.08
C PRO A 31 -1.44 -0.07 4.32
N ASP A 32 -2.62 -0.01 3.68
CA ASP A 32 -3.63 -1.09 3.63
C ASP A 32 -3.17 -2.33 2.82
N ARG A 33 -1.92 -2.31 2.30
CA ARG A 33 -1.29 -3.31 1.42
C ARG A 33 -1.85 -3.35 -0.01
N ASN A 34 -2.83 -2.50 -0.31
CA ASN A 34 -3.36 -2.37 -1.67
C ASN A 34 -2.32 -1.72 -2.60
N VAL A 35 -2.23 -2.20 -3.84
CA VAL A 35 -1.24 -1.73 -4.83
C VAL A 35 -1.97 -1.00 -5.94
N LEU A 36 -1.59 0.24 -6.20
CA LEU A 36 -2.13 1.07 -7.27
C LEU A 36 -1.08 1.26 -8.35
N VAL A 37 -1.44 0.93 -9.59
CA VAL A 37 -0.61 1.09 -10.77
C VAL A 37 -1.24 2.10 -11.69
N LYS A 38 -0.56 3.23 -11.86
CA LYS A 38 -0.97 4.30 -12.77
C LYS A 38 -0.12 4.23 -14.03
N ALA A 39 -0.74 3.83 -15.13
CA ALA A 39 -0.11 3.68 -16.42
C ALA A 39 -0.46 4.87 -17.34
N PRO A 40 0.43 5.27 -18.26
CA PRO A 40 0.08 6.21 -19.31
C PRO A 40 -0.94 5.56 -20.29
N VAL A 41 -1.81 6.36 -20.89
CA VAL A 41 -2.83 5.87 -21.87
C VAL A 41 -2.21 5.11 -23.06
N ASP A 42 -0.97 5.41 -23.41
CA ASP A 42 -0.20 4.75 -24.48
C ASP A 42 0.43 3.41 -24.03
N ALA A 43 0.49 3.11 -22.73
CA ALA A 43 1.09 1.86 -22.26
C ALA A 43 0.17 0.65 -22.48
N THR A 44 0.73 -0.38 -23.12
CA THR A 44 0.09 -1.69 -23.21
C THR A 44 0.08 -2.39 -21.85
N VAL A 45 -0.92 -3.25 -21.64
CA VAL A 45 -1.04 -4.08 -20.43
C VAL A 45 0.20 -4.96 -20.24
N GLU A 46 0.81 -5.44 -21.31
CA GLU A 46 2.03 -6.24 -21.27
C GLU A 46 3.21 -5.47 -20.66
N LYS A 47 3.44 -4.23 -21.10
CA LYS A 47 4.48 -3.35 -20.52
C LYS A 47 4.21 -3.06 -19.05
N VAL A 48 2.94 -2.90 -18.68
CA VAL A 48 2.53 -2.74 -17.28
C VAL A 48 2.90 -3.97 -16.47
N LEU A 49 2.50 -5.17 -16.93
CA LEU A 49 2.79 -6.44 -16.27
C LEU A 49 4.28 -6.70 -16.13
N GLU A 50 5.08 -6.44 -17.17
CA GLU A 50 6.54 -6.54 -17.10
C GLU A 50 7.13 -5.60 -16.05
N LYS A 51 6.66 -4.35 -15.99
CA LYS A 51 7.17 -3.37 -15.04
C LYS A 51 6.79 -3.73 -13.60
N VAL A 52 5.55 -4.18 -13.40
CA VAL A 52 5.07 -4.69 -12.10
C VAL A 52 5.88 -5.92 -11.69
N ARG A 53 6.11 -6.88 -12.60
CA ARG A 53 6.94 -8.06 -12.34
C ARG A 53 8.36 -7.69 -11.92
N LYS A 54 9.00 -6.75 -12.61
CA LYS A 54 10.34 -6.24 -12.25
C LYS A 54 10.36 -5.56 -10.88
N ARG A 55 9.23 -4.96 -10.47
CA ARG A 55 9.07 -4.30 -9.16
C ARG A 55 8.45 -5.18 -8.09
N ALA A 56 8.07 -6.42 -8.41
CA ALA A 56 7.44 -7.36 -7.47
C ALA A 56 8.25 -7.57 -6.18
N PRO A 57 9.60 -7.72 -6.19
CA PRO A 57 10.37 -7.81 -4.95
C PRO A 57 10.24 -6.57 -4.06
N TRP A 58 10.20 -5.39 -4.67
CA TRP A 58 10.01 -4.13 -3.95
C TRP A 58 8.58 -4.01 -3.40
N ILE A 59 7.57 -4.37 -4.19
CA ILE A 59 6.15 -4.37 -3.76
C ILE A 59 5.97 -5.27 -2.53
N LEU A 60 6.50 -6.50 -2.59
CA LEU A 60 6.44 -7.45 -1.49
C LEU A 60 7.17 -6.94 -0.24
N LYS A 61 8.32 -6.27 -0.42
CA LYS A 61 9.04 -5.62 0.69
C LYS A 61 8.21 -4.50 1.32
N GLN A 62 7.54 -3.67 0.53
CA GLN A 62 6.66 -2.62 1.05
C GLN A 62 5.44 -3.19 1.78
N GLN A 63 4.77 -4.20 1.21
CA GLN A 63 3.65 -4.87 1.88
C GLN A 63 4.08 -5.50 3.21
N SER A 64 5.25 -6.16 3.26
CA SER A 64 5.80 -6.73 4.49
C SER A 64 6.21 -5.67 5.50
N TYR A 65 6.71 -4.53 5.03
CA TYR A 65 7.03 -3.38 5.89
C TYR A 65 5.76 -2.86 6.55
N PHE A 66 4.69 -2.61 5.78
CA PHE A 66 3.40 -2.18 6.33
C PHE A 66 2.75 -3.20 7.27
N LEU A 67 2.88 -4.50 6.99
CA LEU A 67 2.44 -5.58 7.88
C LEU A 67 3.13 -5.52 9.24
N SER A 68 4.40 -5.09 9.29
CA SER A 68 5.17 -5.00 10.53
C SER A 68 4.70 -3.86 11.46
N PHE A 69 3.84 -2.96 10.98
CA PHE A 69 3.21 -1.93 11.81
C PHE A 69 1.86 -2.36 12.38
N GLU A 70 1.42 -3.59 12.11
CA GLU A 70 0.26 -4.19 12.79
C GLU A 70 0.73 -4.91 14.07
N PRO A 71 0.08 -4.69 15.22
CA PRO A 71 -1.22 -4.06 15.39
C PRO A 71 -1.15 -2.54 15.38
N LEU A 72 -2.10 -1.90 14.67
CA LEU A 72 -2.51 -0.53 15.00
C LEU A 72 -2.63 -0.47 16.51
N THR A 73 -2.01 0.53 17.13
CA THR A 73 -2.27 0.88 18.51
C THR A 73 -3.78 0.72 18.74
N PRO A 74 -4.22 -0.16 19.66
CA PRO A 74 -5.64 -0.38 19.87
C PRO A 74 -6.30 0.99 20.08
N PRO A 75 -7.53 1.22 19.57
CA PRO A 75 -8.21 2.48 19.81
C PRO A 75 -8.11 2.78 21.29
N ARG A 76 -7.55 3.95 21.66
CA ARG A 76 -7.40 4.35 23.05
C ARG A 76 -8.75 4.16 23.72
N LYS A 77 -8.87 3.13 24.54
CA LYS A 77 -10.03 2.96 25.40
C LYS A 77 -9.85 4.00 26.50
N TYR A 78 -10.48 5.15 26.35
CA TYR A 78 -10.61 6.12 27.44
C TYR A 78 -11.45 5.46 28.52
N ILE A 79 -10.77 4.85 29.49
CA ILE A 79 -11.43 4.25 30.65
C ILE A 79 -11.73 5.40 31.60
N SER A 80 -12.99 5.55 32.00
CA SER A 80 -13.42 6.61 32.93
C SER A 80 -12.71 6.40 34.28
N GLY A 81 -11.64 7.16 34.54
CA GLY A 81 -10.79 7.02 35.73
C GLY A 81 -9.29 7.23 35.47
N GLU A 82 -8.84 7.34 34.21
CA GLU A 82 -7.44 7.66 33.92
C GLU A 82 -7.16 9.17 34.07
N SER A 83 -6.34 9.53 35.07
CA SER A 83 -5.75 10.87 35.19
C SER A 83 -4.79 11.14 34.02
N HIS A 84 -5.24 11.92 33.04
CA HIS A 84 -4.36 12.46 32.01
C HIS A 84 -3.59 13.65 32.58
N LEU A 85 -2.26 13.59 32.58
CA LEU A 85 -1.43 14.75 32.88
C LEU A 85 -1.63 15.81 31.78
N TYR A 86 -2.39 16.85 32.09
CA TYR A 86 -2.45 18.05 31.27
C TYR A 86 -1.20 18.90 31.56
N LEU A 87 -0.34 19.11 30.55
CA LEU A 87 0.85 19.96 30.64
C LEU A 87 1.81 19.66 31.82
N GLY A 88 1.89 18.39 32.23
CA GLY A 88 2.82 17.98 33.29
C GLY A 88 2.48 18.53 34.69
N ARG A 89 1.24 18.98 34.93
CA ARG A 89 0.75 19.33 36.27
C ARG A 89 -0.57 18.63 36.57
N GLN A 90 -0.60 17.99 37.73
CA GLN A 90 -1.76 17.33 38.29
C GLN A 90 -2.62 18.40 38.99
N TYR A 91 -3.89 18.51 38.61
CA TYR A 91 -4.94 19.17 39.40
C TYR A 91 -5.83 18.10 40.01
#